data_AF-Q176X3-F1
#
_entry.id   AF-Q176X3-F1
#
_cell.length_a   1.000
_cell.length_b   1.000
_cell.length_c   1.000
_cell.angle_alpha   90.00
_cell.angle_beta   90.00
_cell.angle_gamma   90.00
#
_symmetry.space_group_name_H-M   'P 1'
#
loop_
_entity.id
_entity.type
_entity.pdbx_description
1 polymer ?
#
loop_
_entity_poly.entity_id
_entity_poly.type
_entity_poly.pdbx_seq_one_letter_code
_entity_poly.pdbx_strand_id
1 'polypeptide(L)'
;MKGHDFIDNIMYIYYGTNGTLRKDLGGNVIVIGAVFALAPQILTAIILFLRNRRPRHFNTFYPICLNLLLTLAASNFSFVLGVQATRNPVKCELIAIVLHYLHLCTSIWCFIYIYVIYDLIVNECGPKLKYNYLMGYGVPAVYVLFSYASSIDTFEVHHYCWMSIQKGMIVSFMIPISFLIILTTVLGTISLKRISSKQTAILCESIESIIETTSKCNDIM
;
A
#
# COMPACT_ATOMS: atom_id res chain seq x y z
N MET A 1 -5.42 29.56 -13.30
CA MET A 1 -5.40 29.41 -14.78
C MET A 1 -4.06 28.89 -15.29
N LYS A 2 -2.89 29.39 -14.86
CA LYS A 2 -1.54 28.92 -15.30
C LYS A 2 -1.18 27.43 -15.07
N GLY A 3 -1.85 26.71 -14.16
CA GLY A 3 -1.51 25.31 -13.86
C GLY A 3 -2.06 24.29 -14.86
N HIS A 4 -3.15 24.64 -15.55
CA HIS A 4 -3.84 23.73 -16.48
C HIS A 4 -3.01 23.55 -17.77
N ASP A 5 -2.50 24.67 -18.31
CA ASP A 5 -1.69 24.70 -19.52
C ASP A 5 -0.33 23.99 -19.37
N PHE A 6 0.20 23.89 -18.15
CA PHE A 6 1.47 23.20 -17.89
C PHE A 6 1.32 21.67 -17.96
N ILE A 7 0.26 21.13 -17.36
CA ILE A 7 -0.01 19.69 -17.38
C ILE A 7 -0.42 19.25 -18.79
N ASP A 8 -1.20 20.08 -19.49
CA ASP A 8 -1.58 19.83 -20.89
C ASP A 8 -0.36 19.87 -21.82
N ASN A 9 0.61 20.79 -21.64
CA ASN A 9 1.86 20.82 -22.41
C ASN A 9 2.75 19.59 -22.14
N ILE A 10 2.90 19.18 -20.88
CA ILE A 10 3.65 17.96 -20.54
C ILE A 10 2.97 16.75 -21.17
N MET A 11 1.64 16.66 -21.07
CA MET A 11 0.88 15.58 -21.68
C MET A 11 1.00 15.62 -23.21
N TYR A 12 0.97 16.79 -23.85
CA TYR A 12 1.08 16.95 -25.31
C TYR A 12 2.47 16.55 -25.82
N ILE A 13 3.54 16.95 -25.12
CA ILE A 13 4.93 16.53 -25.38
C ILE A 13 5.08 15.01 -25.22
N TYR A 14 4.43 14.42 -24.22
CA TYR A 14 4.52 12.97 -23.99
C TYR A 14 3.61 12.14 -24.88
N TYR A 15 2.43 12.63 -25.28
CA TYR A 15 1.38 11.84 -25.94
C TYR A 15 1.25 12.05 -27.45
N GLY A 16 1.47 13.25 -27.99
CA GLY A 16 1.41 13.52 -29.44
C GLY A 16 0.08 13.16 -30.14
N THR A 17 -0.08 13.61 -31.39
CA THR A 17 -1.33 13.60 -32.18
C THR A 17 -2.00 12.23 -32.42
N ASN A 18 -1.29 11.11 -32.29
CA ASN A 18 -1.85 9.76 -32.56
C ASN A 18 -2.43 9.10 -31.31
N GLY A 19 -3.44 9.76 -30.73
CA GLY A 19 -4.05 9.36 -29.47
C GLY A 19 -4.84 8.05 -29.50
N THR A 20 -5.34 7.59 -30.65
CA THR A 20 -6.12 6.33 -30.76
C THR A 20 -5.23 5.09 -30.65
N LEU A 21 -4.17 5.02 -31.47
CA LEU A 21 -3.22 3.89 -31.48
C LEU A 21 -2.51 3.72 -30.13
N ARG A 22 -2.20 4.83 -29.44
CA ARG A 22 -1.51 4.81 -28.14
C ARG A 22 -2.45 4.61 -26.95
N LYS A 23 -3.75 4.91 -27.07
CA LYS A 23 -4.77 4.53 -26.08
C LYS A 23 -4.93 3.01 -26.03
N ASP A 24 -4.97 2.35 -27.18
CA ASP A 24 -5.01 0.88 -27.25
C ASP A 24 -3.71 0.25 -26.74
N LEU A 25 -2.55 0.82 -27.11
CA LEU A 25 -1.26 0.35 -26.60
C LEU A 25 -1.12 0.54 -25.09
N GLY A 26 -1.53 1.69 -24.56
CA GLY A 26 -1.50 2.00 -23.13
C GLY A 26 -2.42 1.11 -22.31
N GLY A 27 -3.64 0.86 -22.80
CA GLY A 27 -4.57 -0.08 -22.17
C GLY A 27 -4.01 -1.50 -22.08
N ASN A 28 -3.41 -1.99 -23.17
CA ASN A 28 -2.79 -3.31 -23.21
C ASN A 28 -1.61 -3.44 -22.24
N VAL A 29 -0.72 -2.45 -22.17
CA VAL A 29 0.41 -2.45 -21.23
C VAL A 29 -0.07 -2.47 -19.78
N ILE A 30 -1.10 -1.68 -19.45
CA ILE A 30 -1.67 -1.63 -18.11
C ILE A 30 -2.31 -2.98 -17.73
N VAL A 31 -3.07 -3.59 -18.64
CA VAL A 31 -3.70 -4.90 -18.39
C VAL A 31 -2.64 -5.99 -18.19
N ILE A 32 -1.60 -6.02 -19.04
CA ILE A 32 -0.50 -6.98 -18.88
C ILE A 32 0.17 -6.80 -17.53
N GLY A 33 0.53 -5.57 -17.16
CA GLY A 33 1.12 -5.25 -15.86
C GLY A 33 0.23 -5.66 -14.68
N ALA A 34 -1.07 -5.43 -14.79
CA ALA A 34 -2.03 -5.82 -13.75
C ALA A 34 -2.14 -7.34 -13.60
N VAL A 35 -2.11 -8.11 -14.69
CA VAL A 35 -2.10 -9.58 -14.63
C VAL A 35 -0.85 -10.09 -13.91
N PHE A 36 0.32 -9.54 -14.27
CA PHE A 36 1.58 -9.88 -13.61
C PHE A 36 1.61 -9.49 -12.12
N ALA A 37 0.90 -8.44 -11.71
CA ALA A 37 0.77 -8.06 -10.30
C ALA A 37 -0.25 -8.93 -9.54
N LEU A 38 -1.41 -9.19 -10.13
CA LEU A 38 -2.51 -9.93 -9.51
C LEU A 38 -2.18 -11.42 -9.35
N ALA A 39 -1.54 -12.06 -10.33
CA ALA A 39 -1.21 -13.48 -10.27
C ALA A 39 -0.43 -13.89 -9.00
N PRO A 40 0.72 -13.27 -8.67
CA PRO A 40 1.45 -13.58 -7.44
C PRO A 40 0.72 -13.14 -6.16
N GLN A 41 -0.06 -12.04 -6.21
CA GLN A 41 -0.87 -11.61 -5.07
C GLN A 41 -1.94 -12.64 -4.71
N ILE A 42 -2.68 -13.12 -5.70
CA ILE A 42 -3.71 -14.14 -5.53
C ILE A 42 -3.08 -15.47 -5.10
N LEU A 43 -1.96 -15.86 -5.72
CA LEU A 43 -1.22 -17.06 -5.31
C LEU A 43 -0.78 -16.97 -3.84
N THR A 44 -0.23 -15.83 -3.41
CA THR A 44 0.19 -15.61 -2.01
C THR A 44 -1.02 -15.66 -1.07
N ALA A 45 -2.15 -15.08 -1.46
CA ALA A 45 -3.39 -15.13 -0.67
C ALA A 45 -3.89 -16.57 -0.50
N ILE A 46 -3.88 -17.35 -1.58
CA ILE A 46 -4.26 -18.76 -1.58
C ILE A 46 -3.30 -19.56 -0.69
N ILE A 47 -1.98 -19.38 -0.83
CA ILE A 47 -0.98 -20.07 0.01
C ILE A 47 -1.18 -19.76 1.48
N LEU A 48 -1.38 -18.48 1.84
CA LEU A 48 -1.63 -18.07 3.22
C LEU A 48 -2.93 -18.70 3.75
N PHE A 49 -3.99 -18.68 2.95
CA PHE A 49 -5.28 -19.28 3.29
C PHE A 49 -5.18 -20.80 3.51
N LEU A 50 -4.47 -21.51 2.64
CA LEU A 50 -4.21 -22.94 2.77
C LEU A 50 -3.31 -23.27 3.97
N ARG A 51 -2.29 -22.45 4.24
CA ARG A 51 -1.40 -22.62 5.40
C ARG A 51 -2.15 -22.48 6.72
N ASN A 52 -3.15 -21.62 6.78
CA ASN A 52 -3.99 -21.43 7.98
C ASN A 52 -4.84 -22.67 8.34
N ARG A 53 -5.05 -23.61 7.41
CA ARG A 53 -5.63 -24.93 7.73
C ARG A 53 -4.72 -25.80 8.61
N ARG A 54 -3.42 -25.48 8.74
CA ARG A 54 -2.49 -26.12 9.68
C ARG A 54 -2.19 -25.16 10.85
N PRO A 55 -2.68 -25.44 12.07
CA PRO A 55 -2.53 -24.51 13.19
C PRO A 55 -1.09 -24.56 13.72
N ARG A 56 -0.30 -23.51 13.49
CA ARG A 56 0.96 -23.30 14.21
C ARG A 56 1.14 -21.81 14.55
N HIS A 57 0.86 -21.48 15.82
CA HIS A 57 1.46 -20.48 16.71
C HIS A 57 1.86 -19.05 16.19
N PHE A 58 1.47 -18.63 14.99
CA PHE A 58 1.78 -17.30 14.41
C PHE A 58 0.51 -16.48 14.09
N ASN A 59 -0.58 -16.76 14.80
CA ASN A 59 -1.95 -16.50 14.32
C ASN A 59 -2.39 -15.03 14.27
N THR A 60 -1.60 -14.08 14.80
CA THR A 60 -2.05 -12.67 14.82
C THR A 60 -1.56 -11.82 13.65
N PHE A 61 -0.42 -12.13 13.04
CA PHE A 61 0.05 -11.42 11.84
C PHE A 61 -0.73 -11.83 10.60
N TYR A 62 -1.16 -13.10 10.55
CA TYR A 62 -1.94 -13.68 9.46
C TYR A 62 -3.14 -12.81 9.02
N PRO A 63 -4.07 -12.42 9.91
CA PRO A 63 -5.21 -11.61 9.52
C PRO A 63 -4.80 -10.23 8.96
N ILE A 64 -3.76 -9.60 9.51
CA ILE A 64 -3.30 -8.27 9.07
C ILE A 64 -2.71 -8.37 7.66
N CYS A 65 -1.83 -9.35 7.42
CA CYS A 65 -1.25 -9.60 6.10
C CYS A 65 -2.33 -9.94 5.05
N LEU A 66 -3.34 -10.72 5.46
CA LEU A 66 -4.42 -11.12 4.57
C LEU A 66 -5.28 -9.91 4.18
N ASN A 67 -5.66 -9.04 5.13
CA ASN A 67 -6.40 -7.82 4.81
C ASN A 67 -5.60 -6.88 3.91
N LEU A 68 -4.30 -6.67 4.19
CA LEU A 68 -3.41 -5.87 3.34
C LEU A 68 -3.36 -6.41 1.89
N LEU A 69 -3.23 -7.73 1.75
CA LEU A 69 -3.15 -8.37 0.44
C LEU A 69 -4.50 -8.28 -0.31
N LEU A 70 -5.61 -8.44 0.40
CA LEU A 70 -6.95 -8.31 -0.18
C LEU A 70 -7.24 -6.87 -0.63
N THR A 71 -6.92 -5.86 0.18
CA THR A 71 -7.16 -4.46 -0.20
C THR A 71 -6.27 -4.05 -1.37
N LEU A 72 -5.02 -4.52 -1.40
CA LEU A 72 -4.10 -4.29 -2.52
C LEU A 72 -4.59 -4.97 -3.80
N ALA A 73 -5.05 -6.23 -3.72
CA ALA A 73 -5.62 -6.93 -4.88
C ALA A 73 -6.89 -6.25 -5.39
N ALA A 74 -7.78 -5.84 -4.48
CA ALA A 74 -8.99 -5.10 -4.83
C ALA A 74 -8.67 -3.75 -5.48
N SER A 75 -7.63 -3.05 -5.02
CA SER A 75 -7.15 -1.80 -5.61
C SER A 75 -6.66 -2.01 -7.04
N ASN A 76 -5.83 -3.04 -7.27
CA ASN A 76 -5.33 -3.40 -8.61
C ASN A 76 -6.48 -3.79 -9.54
N PHE A 77 -7.45 -4.57 -9.05
CA PHE A 77 -8.64 -4.92 -9.82
C PHE A 77 -9.49 -3.70 -10.18
N SER A 78 -9.72 -2.79 -9.23
CA SER A 78 -10.47 -1.56 -9.46
C SER A 78 -9.77 -0.64 -10.47
N PHE A 79 -8.43 -0.61 -10.45
CA PHE A 79 -7.65 0.12 -11.45
C PHE A 79 -7.86 -0.44 -12.87
N VAL A 80 -7.83 -1.76 -13.04
CA VAL A 80 -8.14 -2.41 -14.33
C VAL A 80 -9.56 -2.10 -14.79
N LEU A 81 -10.54 -2.19 -13.88
CA LEU A 81 -11.93 -1.83 -14.19
C LEU A 81 -12.06 -0.36 -14.61
N GLY A 82 -11.33 0.55 -13.98
CA GLY A 82 -11.32 1.98 -14.33
C GLY A 82 -10.84 2.24 -15.76
N VAL A 83 -9.78 1.52 -16.18
CA VAL A 83 -9.26 1.62 -17.55
C VAL A 83 -10.25 1.09 -18.58
N GLN A 84 -10.99 0.02 -18.25
CA GLN A 84 -11.98 -0.60 -19.15
C GLN A 84 -13.34 0.13 -19.16
N ALA A 85 -13.72 0.83 -18.09
CA ALA A 85 -15.04 1.41 -17.89
C ALA A 85 -15.24 2.82 -18.48
N THR A 86 -14.43 3.23 -19.46
CA THR A 86 -14.41 4.59 -20.05
C THR A 86 -15.70 5.03 -20.77
N ARG A 87 -16.66 4.13 -20.98
CA ARG A 87 -17.88 4.39 -21.76
C ARG A 87 -19.00 5.08 -20.98
N ASN A 88 -19.02 4.97 -19.64
CA ASN A 88 -20.09 5.55 -18.81
C ASN A 88 -19.49 6.49 -17.74
N PRO A 89 -19.80 7.80 -17.78
CA PRO A 89 -19.18 8.78 -16.87
C PRO A 89 -19.47 8.48 -15.39
N VAL A 90 -20.71 8.07 -15.07
CA VAL A 90 -21.13 7.72 -13.69
C VAL A 90 -20.34 6.52 -13.13
N LYS A 91 -20.10 5.49 -13.96
CA LYS A 91 -19.37 4.29 -13.52
C LYS A 91 -17.90 4.61 -13.24
N CYS A 92 -17.34 5.48 -14.06
CA CYS A 92 -15.97 5.95 -13.96
C CYS A 92 -15.69 6.71 -12.66
N GLU A 93 -16.58 7.65 -12.33
CA GLU A 93 -16.50 8.44 -11.11
C GLU A 93 -16.60 7.53 -9.87
N LEU A 94 -17.56 6.58 -9.88
CA LEU A 94 -17.69 5.60 -8.81
C LEU A 94 -16.41 4.77 -8.62
N ILE A 95 -15.83 4.26 -9.70
CA ILE A 95 -14.60 3.46 -9.64
C ILE A 95 -13.44 4.32 -9.11
N ALA A 96 -13.35 5.60 -9.47
CA ALA A 96 -12.32 6.49 -8.96
C ALA A 96 -12.41 6.71 -7.44
N ILE A 97 -13.62 6.90 -6.90
CA ILE A 97 -13.86 7.03 -5.45
C ILE A 97 -13.48 5.72 -4.73
N VAL A 98 -13.93 4.58 -5.27
CA VAL A 98 -13.61 3.25 -4.71
C VAL A 98 -12.10 3.00 -4.72
N LEU A 99 -11.42 3.32 -5.82
CA LEU A 99 -9.97 3.18 -5.94
C LEU A 99 -9.24 4.03 -4.89
N HIS A 100 -9.68 5.27 -4.66
CA HIS A 100 -9.09 6.14 -3.65
C HIS A 100 -9.25 5.57 -2.23
N TYR A 101 -10.44 5.10 -1.90
CA TYR A 101 -10.70 4.42 -0.62
C TYR A 101 -9.82 3.19 -0.43
N LEU A 102 -9.66 2.36 -1.47
CA LEU A 102 -8.85 1.15 -1.42
C LEU A 102 -7.35 1.43 -1.25
N HIS A 103 -6.83 2.49 -1.89
CA HIS A 103 -5.46 2.93 -1.68
C HIS A 103 -5.20 3.42 -0.26
N LEU A 104 -6.09 4.25 0.29
CA LEU A 104 -5.99 4.68 1.69
C LEU A 104 -6.05 3.50 2.65
N CYS A 105 -7.00 2.58 2.44
CA CYS A 105 -7.14 1.37 3.23
C CYS A 105 -5.85 0.54 3.19
N THR A 106 -5.28 0.34 1.99
CA THR A 106 -4.01 -0.38 1.82
C THR A 106 -2.85 0.31 2.55
N SER A 107 -2.73 1.63 2.46
CA SER A 107 -1.69 2.39 3.18
C SER A 107 -1.83 2.28 4.69
N ILE A 108 -3.04 2.32 5.24
CA ILE A 108 -3.27 2.17 6.68
C ILE A 108 -3.01 0.74 7.14
N TRP A 109 -3.45 -0.28 6.39
CA TRP A 109 -3.11 -1.68 6.70
C TRP A 109 -1.60 -1.93 6.66
N CYS A 110 -0.89 -1.30 5.73
CA CYS A 110 0.57 -1.35 5.66
C CYS A 110 1.22 -0.68 6.89
N PHE A 111 0.73 0.52 7.27
CA PHE A 111 1.19 1.20 8.48
C PHE A 111 0.97 0.35 9.74
N ILE A 112 -0.22 -0.23 9.90
CA ILE A 112 -0.56 -1.12 11.03
C ILE A 112 0.37 -2.34 11.03
N TYR A 113 0.64 -2.94 9.88
CA TYR A 113 1.55 -4.08 9.77
C TYR A 113 2.95 -3.74 10.28
N ILE A 114 3.52 -2.61 9.83
CA ILE A 114 4.83 -2.15 10.29
C ILE A 114 4.81 -1.75 11.77
N TYR A 115 3.76 -1.09 12.23
CA TYR A 115 3.61 -0.70 13.64
C TYR A 115 3.54 -1.91 14.57
N VAL A 116 2.81 -2.97 14.19
CA VAL A 116 2.75 -4.20 14.98
C VAL A 116 4.11 -4.90 15.02
N ILE A 117 4.86 -4.89 13.92
CA ILE A 117 6.24 -5.39 13.91
C ILE A 117 7.12 -4.57 14.85
N TYR A 118 7.03 -3.24 14.78
CA TYR A 118 7.78 -2.33 15.65
C TYR A 118 7.46 -2.57 17.14
N ASP A 119 6.17 -2.65 17.49
CA ASP A 119 5.71 -2.88 18.86
C ASP A 119 6.19 -4.22 19.41
N LEU A 120 6.17 -5.27 18.58
CA LEU A 120 6.73 -6.58 18.93
C LEU A 120 8.24 -6.50 19.19
N ILE A 121 8.99 -5.72 18.41
CA ILE A 121 10.46 -5.60 18.56
C ILE A 121 10.84 -4.78 19.80
N VAL A 122 10.07 -3.73 20.12
CA VAL A 122 10.43 -2.76 21.16
C VAL A 122 9.78 -3.07 22.49
N ASN A 123 8.47 -3.33 22.50
CA ASN A 123 7.69 -3.47 23.72
C ASN A 123 7.36 -4.93 24.06
N GLU A 124 7.72 -5.89 23.19
CA GLU A 124 7.39 -7.32 23.29
C GLU A 124 5.88 -7.58 23.53
N CYS A 125 5.05 -6.57 23.23
CA CYS A 125 3.63 -6.60 23.47
C CYS A 125 2.93 -7.33 22.33
N GLY A 126 1.95 -8.15 22.70
CA GLY A 126 1.12 -8.86 21.74
C GLY A 126 0.17 -7.91 20.97
N PRO A 127 -0.04 -8.12 19.66
CA PRO A 127 -0.95 -7.32 18.85
C PRO A 127 -2.41 -7.31 19.35
N LYS A 128 -2.97 -6.10 19.54
CA LYS A 128 -4.38 -5.88 19.90
C LYS A 128 -5.27 -5.83 18.64
N LEU A 129 -5.78 -6.98 18.17
CA LEU A 129 -6.54 -7.06 16.91
C LEU A 129 -7.74 -6.11 16.83
N LYS A 130 -8.56 -5.98 17.89
CA LYS A 130 -9.84 -5.25 17.83
C LYS A 130 -9.66 -3.77 17.44
N TYR A 131 -8.63 -3.11 17.99
CA TYR A 131 -8.36 -1.69 17.71
C TYR A 131 -7.78 -1.50 16.31
N ASN A 132 -6.90 -2.40 15.87
CA ASN A 132 -6.28 -2.36 14.56
C ASN A 132 -7.31 -2.48 13.42
N TYR A 133 -8.33 -3.34 13.57
CA TYR A 133 -9.41 -3.47 12.59
C TYR A 133 -10.27 -2.21 12.49
N LEU A 134 -10.58 -1.58 13.63
CA LEU A 134 -11.36 -0.34 13.66
C LEU A 134 -10.61 0.80 12.99
N MET A 135 -9.31 0.93 13.23
CA MET A 135 -8.48 1.94 12.56
C MET A 135 -8.31 1.66 11.06
N GLY A 136 -8.07 0.41 10.68
CA GLY A 136 -7.81 -0.01 9.30
C GLY A 136 -8.93 0.33 8.32
N TYR A 137 -10.20 0.18 8.76
CA TYR A 137 -11.36 0.48 7.92
C TYR A 137 -12.06 1.80 8.27
N GLY A 138 -12.03 2.22 9.54
CA GLY A 138 -12.72 3.42 10.02
C GLY A 138 -12.06 4.71 9.54
N VAL A 139 -10.73 4.82 9.65
CA VAL A 139 -10.01 6.05 9.26
C VAL A 139 -10.16 6.35 7.76
N PRO A 140 -10.00 5.40 6.83
CA PRO A 140 -10.25 5.64 5.41
C PRO A 140 -11.72 6.02 5.13
N ALA A 141 -12.67 5.39 5.82
CA ALA A 141 -14.09 5.63 5.60
C ALA A 141 -14.50 7.06 6.04
N VAL A 142 -14.05 7.48 7.24
CA VAL A 142 -14.29 8.84 7.74
C VAL A 142 -13.64 9.87 6.84
N TYR A 143 -12.39 9.65 6.40
CA TYR A 143 -11.70 10.58 5.52
C TYR A 143 -12.43 10.74 4.17
N VAL A 144 -12.80 9.63 3.51
CA VAL A 144 -13.49 9.67 2.22
C VAL A 144 -14.86 10.30 2.36
N LEU A 145 -15.62 9.97 3.41
CA LEU A 145 -16.94 10.57 3.68
C LEU A 145 -16.83 12.07 3.95
N PHE A 146 -15.86 12.49 4.77
CA PHE A 146 -15.62 13.90 5.07
C PHE A 146 -15.20 14.68 3.82
N SER A 147 -14.32 14.11 3.00
CA SER A 147 -13.86 14.74 1.77
C SER A 147 -14.97 14.82 0.71
N TYR A 148 -15.82 13.81 0.63
CA TYR A 148 -17.00 13.82 -0.23
C TYR A 148 -18.01 14.86 0.25
N ALA A 149 -18.35 14.87 1.55
CA ALA A 149 -19.28 15.81 2.15
C ALA A 149 -18.82 17.28 1.98
N SER A 150 -17.53 17.55 2.16
CA SER A 150 -16.94 18.88 1.97
C SER A 150 -16.94 19.34 0.50
N SER A 151 -17.07 18.40 -0.44
CA SER A 151 -17.08 18.70 -1.88
C SER A 151 -18.49 18.94 -2.44
N ILE A 152 -19.55 18.63 -1.67
CA ILE A 152 -20.95 18.81 -2.10
C ILE A 152 -21.26 20.28 -2.41
N ASP A 153 -20.66 21.21 -1.67
CA ASP A 153 -20.91 22.65 -1.83
C ASP A 153 -20.27 23.28 -3.10
N THR A 154 -19.47 22.53 -3.89
CA THR A 154 -18.73 23.06 -5.05
C THR A 154 -18.99 22.30 -6.36
N PHE A 155 -20.14 21.61 -6.49
CA PHE A 155 -20.45 20.79 -7.66
C PHE A 155 -21.10 21.59 -8.81
N GLU A 156 -20.28 22.30 -9.61
CA GLU A 156 -20.58 22.48 -11.03
C GLU A 156 -20.09 21.24 -11.78
N VAL A 157 -21.06 20.42 -12.19
CA VAL A 157 -20.88 19.12 -12.85
C VAL A 157 -20.28 19.31 -14.24
N HIS A 158 -18.95 19.23 -14.36
CA HIS A 158 -18.28 19.14 -15.65
C HIS A 158 -17.62 17.77 -15.87
N HIS A 159 -17.99 17.20 -17.01
CA HIS A 159 -17.77 15.85 -17.52
C HIS A 159 -16.32 15.37 -17.60
N TYR A 160 -15.76 14.71 -16.58
CA TYR A 160 -14.56 13.87 -16.81
C TYR A 160 -14.55 12.59 -15.95
N CYS A 161 -14.49 11.47 -16.66
CA CYS A 161 -14.58 10.08 -16.22
C CYS A 161 -13.34 9.64 -15.40
N TRP A 162 -12.16 10.17 -15.72
CA TRP A 162 -10.91 9.76 -15.09
C TRP A 162 -10.30 10.98 -14.43
N MET A 163 -10.26 10.99 -13.09
CA MET A 163 -9.41 11.86 -12.27
C MET A 163 -9.19 13.24 -12.92
N SER A 164 -10.20 14.12 -12.88
CA SER A 164 -10.04 15.46 -13.48
C SER A 164 -8.85 16.17 -12.81
N ILE A 165 -7.73 16.15 -13.54
CA ILE A 165 -6.47 16.89 -13.31
C ILE A 165 -6.72 18.40 -13.18
N GLN A 166 -7.92 18.85 -13.56
CA GLN A 166 -8.25 20.24 -13.83
C GLN A 166 -8.52 21.10 -12.58
N LYS A 167 -8.73 20.49 -11.39
CA LYS A 167 -9.13 21.24 -10.18
C LYS A 167 -8.29 20.98 -8.91
N GLY A 168 -7.04 20.49 -9.02
CA GLY A 168 -6.17 20.32 -7.84
C GLY A 168 -6.64 19.28 -6.81
N MET A 169 -7.76 18.59 -7.07
CA MET A 169 -8.30 17.50 -6.25
C MET A 169 -7.28 16.37 -6.06
N ILE A 170 -6.54 16.01 -7.12
CA ILE A 170 -5.45 15.02 -7.06
C ILE A 170 -4.41 15.42 -6.02
N VAL A 171 -4.06 16.70 -5.93
CA VAL A 171 -3.07 17.18 -4.96
C VAL A 171 -3.60 16.99 -3.54
N SER A 172 -4.83 17.42 -3.25
CA SER A 172 -5.45 17.21 -1.94
C SER A 172 -5.62 15.74 -1.57
N PHE A 173 -5.87 14.85 -2.53
CA PHE A 173 -6.01 13.41 -2.29
C PHE A 173 -4.69 12.64 -2.21
N MET A 174 -3.64 13.08 -2.89
CA MET A 174 -2.33 12.42 -2.87
C MET A 174 -1.51 12.79 -1.64
N ILE A 175 -1.73 13.96 -1.04
CA ILE A 175 -1.09 14.39 0.20
C ILE A 175 -1.28 13.39 1.36
N PRO A 176 -2.50 12.96 1.75
CA PRO A 176 -2.68 12.03 2.87
C PRO A 176 -2.06 10.66 2.61
N ILE A 177 -2.14 10.15 1.38
CA ILE A 177 -1.51 8.89 0.99
C ILE A 177 0.02 9.01 1.09
N SER A 178 0.58 10.10 0.56
CA SER A 178 2.03 10.36 0.61
C SER A 178 2.52 10.49 2.05
N PHE A 179 1.79 11.20 2.91
CA PHE A 179 2.09 11.30 4.34
C PHE A 179 2.11 9.92 5.02
N LEU A 180 1.12 9.06 4.75
CA LEU A 180 1.08 7.70 5.28
C LEU A 180 2.26 6.84 4.80
N ILE A 181 2.66 6.97 3.52
CA ILE A 181 3.80 6.25 2.96
C ILE A 181 5.10 6.69 3.64
N ILE A 182 5.31 8.00 3.83
CA ILE A 182 6.49 8.53 4.52
C ILE A 182 6.55 7.99 5.95
N LEU A 183 5.45 8.08 6.69
CA LEU A 183 5.38 7.60 8.06
C LEU A 183 5.68 6.09 8.16
N THR A 184 5.09 5.29 7.26
CA THR A 184 5.34 3.84 7.18
C THR A 184 6.81 3.54 6.88
N THR A 185 7.43 4.32 5.98
CA THR A 185 8.84 4.17 5.63
C THR A 185 9.75 4.50 6.81
N VAL A 186 9.48 5.59 7.53
CA VAL A 186 10.24 5.98 8.72
C VAL A 186 10.16 4.87 9.78
N LEU A 187 8.97 4.39 10.12
CA LEU A 187 8.82 3.29 11.09
C LEU A 187 9.49 2.00 10.60
N GLY A 188 9.40 1.69 9.31
CA GLY A 188 10.05 0.53 8.70
C GLY A 188 11.57 0.59 8.87
N THR A 189 12.19 1.73 8.55
CA THR A 189 13.64 1.90 8.71
C THR A 189 14.10 1.82 10.16
N ILE A 190 13.33 2.38 11.11
CA ILE A 190 13.63 2.25 12.55
C ILE A 190 13.54 0.78 12.98
N SER A 191 12.49 0.08 12.57
CA SER A 191 12.30 -1.34 12.89
C SER A 191 13.45 -2.20 12.36
N LEU A 192 13.85 -1.98 11.09
CA LEU A 192 14.97 -2.69 10.47
C LEU A 192 16.30 -2.43 11.19
N LYS A 193 16.59 -1.17 11.54
CA LYS A 193 17.80 -0.82 12.31
C LYS A 193 17.85 -1.51 13.68
N ARG A 194 16.71 -1.62 14.35
CA ARG A 194 16.60 -2.32 15.64
C ARG A 194 16.82 -3.81 15.48
N ILE A 195 16.22 -4.44 14.46
CA ILE A 195 16.46 -5.86 14.15
C ILE A 195 17.93 -6.11 13.85
N SER A 196 18.55 -5.30 12.98
CA SER A 196 19.95 -5.48 12.61
C SER A 196 20.87 -5.32 13.82
N SER A 197 20.63 -4.32 14.68
CA SER A 197 21.41 -4.11 15.90
C SER A 197 21.29 -5.28 16.89
N LYS A 198 20.07 -5.79 17.11
CA LYS A 198 19.85 -6.98 17.95
C LYS A 198 20.56 -8.21 17.37
N GLN A 199 20.46 -8.42 16.05
CA GLN A 199 21.13 -9.53 15.37
C GLN A 199 22.67 -9.44 15.49
N THR A 200 23.25 -8.25 15.33
CA THR A 200 24.70 -8.04 15.47
C THR A 200 25.17 -8.30 16.90
N ALA A 201 24.41 -7.90 17.93
CA ALA A 201 24.76 -8.16 19.32
C ALA A 201 24.80 -9.66 19.63
N ILE A 202 23.79 -10.42 19.19
CA ILE A 202 23.72 -11.88 19.38
C ILE A 202 24.89 -12.58 18.65
N LEU A 203 25.21 -12.13 17.44
CA LEU A 203 26.35 -12.66 16.68
C LEU A 203 27.69 -12.36 17.37
N CYS A 204 27.84 -11.18 17.96
CA CYS A 204 29.04 -10.78 18.69
C CYS A 204 29.25 -11.65 19.93
N GLU A 205 28.19 -11.86 20.73
CA GLU A 205 28.21 -12.74 21.90
C GLU A 205 28.51 -14.20 21.51
N SER A 206 27.97 -14.66 20.37
CA SER A 206 28.26 -15.98 19.82
C SER A 206 29.74 -16.13 19.40
N ILE A 207 30.36 -15.08 18.87
CA ILE A 207 31.78 -15.10 18.48
C ILE A 207 32.69 -15.10 19.73
N GLU A 208 32.37 -14.29 20.73
CA GLU A 208 33.17 -14.19 21.95
C GLU A 208 33.21 -15.51 22.72
N SER A 209 32.07 -16.21 22.83
CA SER A 209 32.01 -17.54 23.45
C SER A 209 32.84 -18.60 22.70
N ILE A 210 32.94 -18.53 21.37
CA ILE A 210 33.79 -19.42 20.57
C ILE A 210 35.28 -19.12 20.78
N ILE A 211 35.65 -17.84 20.84
CA ILE A 211 37.04 -17.43 21.10
C ILE A 211 37.50 -17.90 22.48
N GLU A 212 36.68 -17.70 23.51
CA GLU A 212 37.01 -18.13 24.87
C GLU A 212 37.19 -19.66 24.97
N THR A 213 36.33 -20.41 24.29
CA THR A 213 36.42 -21.88 24.22
C THR A 213 37.71 -22.33 23.50
N THR A 214 38.08 -21.64 22.43
CA THR A 214 39.30 -21.96 21.65
C THR A 214 40.56 -21.66 22.45
N SER A 215 40.59 -20.54 23.19
CA SER A 215 41.72 -20.17 24.06
C SER A 215 41.97 -21.22 25.15
N LYS A 216 40.92 -21.66 25.86
CA LYS A 216 41.03 -22.71 26.89
C LYS A 216 41.58 -24.03 26.35
N CYS A 217 41.27 -24.37 25.10
CA CYS A 217 41.81 -25.58 24.47
C CYS A 217 43.32 -25.46 24.22
N ASN A 218 43.79 -24.28 23.85
CA ASN A 218 45.20 -24.03 23.53
C ASN A 218 46.11 -23.98 24.77
N ASP A 219 45.57 -23.63 25.95
CA ASP A 219 46.33 -23.62 27.21
C ASP A 219 46.52 -25.03 27.84
N ILE A 220 45.77 -26.04 27.37
CA ILE A 220 45.81 -27.42 27.89
C ILE A 220 46.77 -28.32 27.10
N MET A 221 47.21 -27.89 25.91
CA MET A 221 48.11 -28.65 25.02
C MET A 221 49.57 -28.22 25.19
#